data_AF-A0A3N5GNR2-F1
#
_entry.id   AF-A0A3N5GNR2-F1
#
_cell.length_a   1.000
_cell.length_b   1.000
_cell.length_c   1.000
_cell.angle_alpha   90.00
_cell.angle_beta   90.00
_cell.angle_gamma   90.00
#
_symmetry.space_group_name_H-M   'P 1'
#
loop_
_entity.id
_entity.type
_entity.pdbx_description
1 polymer ?
#
loop_
_entity_poly.entity_id
_entity_poly.type
_entity_poly.pdbx_seq_one_letter_code
_entity_poly.pdbx_strand_id
1 'polypeptide(L)'
;MPSRQSCADRRSRKVPLCTYAALCTYFALCTLHFPLLLAASQAPQVTDAAVYLVAYVEVMPSSTSEAVTLLRQYAKTSRGDAGHVRLETLQQRGRPDHFAVLEVWSDQKALDAHQAAAHSKQFREKLQRLQVSPYDERPHKGFDLGMVSNAAAAGALYVVTHADAVPTGKDDAAGYLKGLAEASRKESSNVRFEILQQNSRLNHFTVVEVWKEQKAHDAHIVGAHTRQFRDNFQRTSGALYDERLYTAID
;
A
#
# COMPACT_ATOMS: atom_id res chain seq x y z
N MET A 1 -15.78 29.49 64.92
CA MET A 1 -14.35 29.68 64.57
C MET A 1 -13.51 29.52 65.83
N PRO A 2 -12.26 29.00 65.80
CA PRO A 2 -11.60 27.93 65.02
C PRO A 2 -11.20 26.73 65.94
N SER A 3 -11.22 25.46 65.51
CA SER A 3 -10.19 24.63 64.83
C SER A 3 -8.95 24.20 65.65
N ARG A 4 -8.72 22.88 65.79
CA ARG A 4 -7.57 22.11 65.24
C ARG A 4 -7.53 20.64 65.71
N GLN A 5 -6.88 19.83 64.87
CA GLN A 5 -6.77 18.37 64.77
C GLN A 5 -6.15 17.64 65.99
N SER A 6 -6.40 16.33 66.12
CA SER A 6 -5.31 15.32 66.13
C SER A 6 -5.81 13.87 66.04
N CYS A 7 -4.94 13.04 65.45
CA CYS A 7 -4.93 11.58 65.25
C CYS A 7 -5.41 10.73 66.45
N ALA A 8 -6.02 9.58 66.14
CA ALA A 8 -6.12 8.45 67.06
C ALA A 8 -5.57 7.17 66.42
N ASP A 9 -4.68 6.56 67.18
CA ASP A 9 -3.83 5.40 66.89
C ASP A 9 -4.59 4.06 66.95
N ARG A 10 -4.04 3.10 66.23
CA ARG A 10 -4.49 1.74 65.98
C ARG A 10 -4.04 0.83 67.12
N ARG A 11 -4.92 -0.02 67.68
CA ARG A 11 -4.50 -1.34 68.19
C ARG A 11 -5.65 -2.32 68.39
N SER A 12 -5.42 -3.54 67.90
CA SER A 12 -6.37 -4.64 67.83
C SER A 12 -6.46 -5.44 69.14
N ARG A 13 -7.58 -6.13 69.33
CA ARG A 13 -7.69 -7.28 70.24
C ARG A 13 -8.42 -8.41 69.54
N LYS A 14 -7.79 -9.59 69.55
CA LYS A 14 -8.22 -10.88 68.98
C LYS A 14 -9.11 -11.63 69.98
N VAL A 15 -10.09 -12.42 69.52
CA VAL A 15 -10.46 -13.76 70.06
C VAL A 15 -11.38 -14.51 69.05
N PRO A 16 -11.63 -15.84 69.14
CA PRO A 16 -11.27 -16.78 68.07
C PRO A 16 -12.41 -17.72 67.60
N LEU A 17 -12.00 -18.60 66.66
CA LEU A 17 -12.57 -19.86 66.15
C LEU A 17 -13.85 -20.44 66.78
N CYS A 18 -14.76 -20.90 65.89
CA CYS A 18 -15.57 -22.10 66.13
C CYS A 18 -15.67 -22.94 64.85
N THR A 19 -15.34 -24.22 65.00
CA THR A 19 -15.19 -25.31 64.04
C THR A 19 -16.52 -26.01 63.71
N TYR A 20 -16.77 -26.36 62.44
CA TYR A 20 -17.52 -27.55 62.00
C TYR A 20 -16.97 -27.97 60.63
N ALA A 21 -16.18 -29.04 60.56
CA ALA A 21 -16.58 -30.44 60.36
C ALA A 21 -16.88 -30.77 58.88
N ALA A 22 -16.16 -31.79 58.43
CA ALA A 22 -15.95 -32.23 57.06
C ALA A 22 -17.18 -32.80 56.36
N LEU A 23 -17.22 -32.70 55.02
CA LEU A 23 -17.71 -33.75 54.13
C LEU A 23 -17.23 -33.50 52.70
N CYS A 24 -16.45 -34.47 52.20
CA CYS A 24 -16.04 -34.61 50.81
C CYS A 24 -17.26 -34.69 49.89
N THR A 25 -17.34 -33.80 48.90
CA THR A 25 -17.99 -34.08 47.62
C THR A 25 -17.16 -33.47 46.50
N TYR A 26 -16.73 -34.35 45.60
CA TYR A 26 -16.02 -34.05 44.35
C TYR A 26 -16.75 -32.97 43.54
N PHE A 27 -16.13 -31.82 43.33
CA PHE A 27 -16.45 -30.94 42.21
C PHE A 27 -15.28 -30.94 41.24
N ALA A 28 -15.40 -31.74 40.18
CA ALA A 28 -14.51 -31.72 39.04
C ALA A 28 -14.61 -30.34 38.36
N LEU A 29 -13.60 -29.49 38.57
CA LEU A 29 -13.41 -28.24 37.85
C LEU A 29 -13.00 -28.57 36.41
N CYS A 30 -13.99 -28.68 35.53
CA CYS A 30 -13.78 -28.72 34.09
C CYS A 30 -13.46 -27.28 33.62
N THR A 31 -12.22 -26.84 33.78
CA THR A 31 -11.75 -25.59 33.19
C THR A 31 -11.64 -25.78 31.68
N LEU A 32 -12.70 -25.43 30.97
CA LEU A 32 -12.69 -25.28 29.51
C LEU A 32 -11.69 -24.18 29.16
N HIS A 33 -10.48 -24.59 28.81
CA HIS A 33 -9.51 -23.72 28.16
C HIS A 33 -10.03 -23.51 26.74
N PHE A 34 -10.80 -22.44 26.51
CA PHE A 34 -11.06 -21.96 25.17
C PHE A 34 -9.74 -21.42 24.62
N PRO A 35 -9.08 -22.07 23.65
CA PRO A 35 -7.93 -21.45 23.01
C PRO A 35 -8.48 -20.24 22.25
N LEU A 36 -8.07 -19.04 22.67
CA LEU A 36 -8.28 -17.83 21.89
C LEU A 36 -7.41 -17.99 20.63
N LEU A 37 -7.99 -18.56 19.58
CA LEU A 37 -7.41 -18.56 18.24
C LEU A 37 -7.33 -17.09 17.81
N LEU A 38 -6.17 -16.46 18.02
CA LEU A 38 -5.80 -15.29 17.25
C LEU A 38 -5.73 -15.75 15.79
N ALA A 39 -6.81 -15.52 15.04
CA ALA A 39 -6.74 -15.51 13.60
C ALA A 39 -5.79 -14.36 13.22
N ALA A 40 -4.51 -14.67 13.00
CA ALA A 40 -3.63 -13.75 12.31
C ALA A 40 -4.27 -13.51 10.95
N SER A 41 -4.76 -12.29 10.70
CA SER A 41 -5.17 -11.86 9.37
C SER A 41 -3.92 -11.93 8.49
N GLN A 42 -3.73 -13.04 7.79
CA GLN A 42 -2.72 -13.12 6.75
C GLN A 42 -3.13 -12.12 5.68
N ALA A 43 -2.28 -11.13 5.44
CA ALA A 43 -2.46 -10.26 4.28
C ALA A 43 -2.59 -11.15 3.03
N PRO A 44 -3.57 -10.88 2.15
CA PRO A 44 -3.75 -11.65 0.93
C PRO A 44 -2.41 -11.80 0.23
N GLN A 45 -1.98 -13.04 0.00
CA GLN A 45 -0.75 -13.30 -0.72
C GLN A 45 -1.00 -12.93 -2.19
N VAL A 46 -0.10 -12.13 -2.77
CA VAL A 46 -0.08 -11.91 -4.22
C VAL A 46 0.19 -13.27 -4.87
N THR A 47 -0.75 -13.72 -5.70
CA THR A 47 -0.62 -14.95 -6.48
C THR A 47 -0.24 -14.61 -7.92
N ASP A 48 0.16 -15.60 -8.72
CA ASP A 48 0.37 -15.42 -10.16
C ASP A 48 -0.90 -14.97 -10.89
N ALA A 49 -2.08 -15.13 -10.27
CA ALA A 49 -3.35 -14.64 -10.80
C ALA A 49 -3.60 -13.14 -10.52
N ALA A 50 -2.78 -12.51 -9.67
CA ALA A 50 -3.01 -11.14 -9.25
C ALA A 50 -2.98 -10.15 -10.42
N VAL A 51 -3.91 -9.21 -10.41
CA VAL A 51 -4.03 -8.16 -11.42
C VAL A 51 -3.60 -6.83 -10.82
N TYR A 52 -2.80 -6.09 -11.57
CA TYR A 52 -2.30 -4.79 -11.19
C TYR A 52 -2.99 -3.72 -12.02
N LEU A 53 -3.48 -2.67 -11.39
CA LEU A 53 -4.04 -1.51 -12.10
C LEU A 53 -3.23 -0.28 -11.73
N VAL A 54 -2.79 0.45 -12.75
CA VAL A 54 -2.20 1.78 -12.58
C VAL A 54 -3.14 2.74 -13.28
N ALA A 55 -3.70 3.69 -12.54
CA ALA A 55 -4.57 4.70 -13.10
C ALA A 55 -4.00 6.10 -12.89
N TYR A 56 -4.16 6.97 -13.90
CA TYR A 56 -3.77 8.37 -13.82
C TYR A 56 -5.00 9.27 -13.86
N VAL A 57 -4.98 10.29 -12.99
CA VAL A 57 -6.08 11.23 -12.81
C VAL A 57 -5.52 12.64 -12.88
N GLU A 58 -6.11 13.47 -13.73
CA GLU A 58 -5.79 14.89 -13.80
C GLU A 58 -7.09 15.67 -13.64
N VAL A 59 -7.13 16.61 -12.69
CA VAL A 59 -8.32 17.40 -12.39
C VAL A 59 -8.08 18.87 -12.64
N MET A 60 -9.16 19.65 -12.72
CA MET A 60 -9.06 21.11 -12.74
C MET A 60 -8.33 21.56 -11.48
N PRO A 61 -7.39 22.53 -11.56
CA PRO A 61 -6.65 23.00 -10.39
C PRO A 61 -7.57 23.43 -9.22
N SER A 62 -8.72 24.05 -9.52
CA SER A 62 -9.75 24.45 -8.55
C SER A 62 -10.45 23.28 -7.85
N SER A 63 -10.40 22.08 -8.43
CA SER A 63 -11.05 20.86 -7.92
C SER A 63 -10.10 19.95 -7.13
N THR A 64 -8.83 20.33 -6.96
CA THR A 64 -7.79 19.51 -6.30
C THR A 64 -8.22 18.96 -4.94
N SER A 65 -8.72 19.81 -4.03
CA SER A 65 -9.13 19.38 -2.69
C SER A 65 -10.33 18.43 -2.70
N GLU A 66 -11.26 18.64 -3.64
CA GLU A 66 -12.41 17.77 -3.83
C GLU A 66 -11.98 16.39 -4.37
N ALA A 67 -11.05 16.38 -5.32
CA ALA A 67 -10.48 15.16 -5.88
C ALA A 67 -9.73 14.33 -4.82
N VAL A 68 -8.93 14.97 -3.95
CA VAL A 68 -8.28 14.30 -2.80
C VAL A 68 -9.32 13.63 -1.90
N THR A 69 -10.41 14.33 -1.58
CA THR A 69 -11.48 13.79 -0.73
C THR A 69 -12.17 12.60 -1.41
N LEU A 70 -12.43 12.71 -2.71
CA LEU A 70 -13.06 11.68 -3.51
C LEU A 70 -12.18 10.41 -3.61
N LEU A 71 -10.88 10.58 -3.88
CA LEU A 71 -9.90 9.48 -3.98
C LEU A 71 -9.72 8.75 -2.65
N ARG A 72 -9.61 9.49 -1.53
CA ARG A 72 -9.58 8.91 -0.18
C ARG A 72 -10.81 8.06 0.13
N GLN A 73 -11.99 8.56 -0.22
CA GLN A 73 -13.23 7.84 0.02
C GLN A 73 -13.34 6.59 -0.86
N TYR A 74 -12.91 6.68 -2.12
CA TYR A 74 -12.80 5.53 -3.01
C TYR A 74 -11.88 4.47 -2.42
N ALA A 75 -10.62 4.83 -2.12
CA ALA A 75 -9.64 3.93 -1.49
C ALA A 75 -10.19 3.25 -0.23
N LYS A 76 -10.76 4.03 0.69
CA LYS A 76 -11.35 3.51 1.94
C LYS A 76 -12.46 2.49 1.69
N THR A 77 -13.32 2.74 0.70
CA THR A 77 -14.48 1.86 0.41
C THR A 77 -14.01 0.58 -0.27
N SER A 78 -13.13 0.70 -1.26
CA SER A 78 -12.65 -0.41 -2.09
C SER A 78 -11.75 -1.39 -1.34
N ARG A 79 -11.10 -0.95 -0.25
CA ARG A 79 -10.41 -1.84 0.71
C ARG A 79 -11.34 -2.87 1.37
N GLY A 80 -12.66 -2.66 1.32
CA GLY A 80 -13.66 -3.61 1.81
C GLY A 80 -14.14 -4.64 0.78
N ASP A 81 -13.72 -4.53 -0.49
CA ASP A 81 -14.18 -5.43 -1.54
C ASP A 81 -13.50 -6.80 -1.48
N ALA A 82 -14.24 -7.82 -1.90
CA ALA A 82 -13.71 -9.17 -2.00
C ALA A 82 -12.55 -9.23 -3.02
N GLY A 83 -11.44 -9.84 -2.60
CA GLY A 83 -10.24 -9.96 -3.45
C GLY A 83 -9.37 -8.71 -3.51
N HIS A 84 -9.65 -7.68 -2.71
CA HIS A 84 -8.72 -6.56 -2.50
C HIS A 84 -7.39 -7.09 -1.93
N VAL A 85 -6.28 -6.64 -2.51
CA VAL A 85 -4.92 -6.92 -1.99
C VAL A 85 -4.24 -5.62 -1.56
N ARG A 86 -4.26 -4.60 -2.43
CA ARG A 86 -3.66 -3.28 -2.16
C ARG A 86 -4.36 -2.19 -2.96
N LEU A 87 -4.50 -1.02 -2.36
CA LEU A 87 -4.97 0.19 -3.04
C LEU A 87 -4.32 1.41 -2.40
N GLU A 88 -3.54 2.13 -3.19
CA GLU A 88 -2.79 3.33 -2.80
C GLU A 88 -3.19 4.48 -3.73
N THR A 89 -3.65 5.58 -3.16
CA THR A 89 -3.91 6.83 -3.89
C THR A 89 -2.78 7.81 -3.63
N LEU A 90 -2.26 8.38 -4.72
CA LEU A 90 -1.01 9.14 -4.74
C LEU A 90 -1.25 10.52 -5.35
N GLN A 91 -0.68 11.57 -4.77
CA GLN A 91 -0.68 12.92 -5.33
C GLN A 91 0.71 13.30 -5.82
N GLN A 92 0.81 13.80 -7.06
CA GLN A 92 2.07 14.12 -7.69
C GLN A 92 2.71 15.35 -7.04
N ARG A 93 4.00 15.27 -6.76
CA ARG A 93 4.78 16.40 -6.25
C ARG A 93 5.03 17.42 -7.36
N GLY A 94 4.87 18.69 -7.03
CA GLY A 94 5.02 19.81 -7.97
C GLY A 94 3.84 19.99 -8.94
N ARG A 95 2.88 19.04 -8.99
CA ARG A 95 1.65 19.11 -9.80
C ARG A 95 0.48 18.58 -8.98
N PRO A 96 -0.03 19.35 -8.01
CA PRO A 96 -0.98 18.86 -7.01
C PRO A 96 -2.35 18.45 -7.59
N ASP A 97 -2.67 18.89 -8.80
CA ASP A 97 -3.84 18.52 -9.59
C ASP A 97 -3.69 17.18 -10.34
N HIS A 98 -2.55 16.50 -10.18
CA HIS A 98 -2.25 15.20 -10.78
C HIS A 98 -2.14 14.11 -9.73
N PHE A 99 -2.75 12.96 -10.00
CA PHE A 99 -2.79 11.82 -9.11
C PHE A 99 -2.51 10.51 -9.84
N ALA A 100 -2.09 9.51 -9.08
CA ALA A 100 -2.04 8.13 -9.52
C ALA A 100 -2.79 7.24 -8.52
N VAL A 101 -3.39 6.17 -9.01
CA VAL A 101 -4.00 5.12 -8.19
C VAL A 101 -3.33 3.81 -8.55
N LEU A 102 -2.74 3.15 -7.54
CA LEU A 102 -2.11 1.84 -7.69
C LEU A 102 -2.99 0.80 -6.99
N GLU A 103 -3.49 -0.16 -7.75
CA GLU A 103 -4.36 -1.22 -7.22
C GLU A 103 -3.78 -2.60 -7.50
N VAL A 104 -3.98 -3.51 -6.56
CA VAL A 104 -3.70 -4.94 -6.70
C VAL A 104 -4.94 -5.71 -6.26
N TRP A 105 -5.39 -6.59 -7.15
CA TRP A 105 -6.53 -7.47 -6.94
C TRP A 105 -6.07 -8.93 -7.03
N SER A 106 -6.73 -9.82 -6.28
CA SER A 106 -6.35 -11.24 -6.21
C SER A 106 -6.41 -11.94 -7.57
N ASP A 107 -7.34 -11.51 -8.41
CA ASP A 107 -7.60 -12.03 -9.74
C ASP A 107 -8.47 -11.06 -10.56
N GLN A 108 -8.66 -11.36 -11.85
CA GLN A 108 -9.47 -10.55 -12.76
C GLN A 108 -10.94 -10.48 -12.34
N LYS A 109 -11.49 -11.55 -11.75
CA LYS A 109 -12.90 -11.57 -11.33
C LYS A 109 -13.13 -10.60 -10.17
N ALA A 110 -12.18 -10.50 -9.24
CA ALA A 110 -12.21 -9.52 -8.16
C ALA A 110 -12.15 -8.08 -8.70
N LEU A 111 -11.24 -7.80 -9.65
CA LEU A 111 -11.17 -6.50 -10.31
C LEU A 111 -12.49 -6.16 -11.05
N ASP A 112 -13.04 -7.08 -11.83
CA ASP A 112 -14.28 -6.87 -12.58
C ASP A 112 -15.47 -6.59 -11.63
N ALA A 113 -15.55 -7.34 -10.52
CA ALA A 113 -16.57 -7.13 -9.50
C ALA A 113 -16.43 -5.76 -8.83
N HIS A 114 -15.20 -5.36 -8.48
CA HIS A 114 -14.89 -4.05 -7.94
C HIS A 114 -15.28 -2.94 -8.94
N GLN A 115 -14.89 -3.05 -10.21
CA GLN A 115 -15.25 -2.07 -11.22
C GLN A 115 -16.77 -2.01 -11.47
N ALA A 116 -17.49 -3.11 -11.33
CA ALA A 116 -18.94 -3.14 -11.48
C ALA A 116 -19.71 -2.60 -10.25
N ALA A 117 -19.05 -2.48 -9.10
CA ALA A 117 -19.66 -2.06 -7.84
C ALA A 117 -20.23 -0.64 -7.89
N ALA A 118 -21.27 -0.39 -7.09
CA ALA A 118 -21.95 0.90 -7.06
C ALA A 118 -21.01 2.06 -6.66
N HIS A 119 -20.14 1.83 -5.67
CA HIS A 119 -19.22 2.87 -5.21
C HIS A 119 -18.16 3.25 -6.26
N SER A 120 -17.66 2.29 -7.04
CA SER A 120 -16.70 2.52 -8.13
C SER A 120 -17.33 3.27 -9.31
N LYS A 121 -18.58 2.96 -9.65
CA LYS A 121 -19.35 3.72 -10.65
C LYS A 121 -19.60 5.16 -10.19
N GLN A 122 -20.06 5.34 -8.95
CA GLN A 122 -20.27 6.68 -8.38
C GLN A 122 -18.97 7.48 -8.27
N PHE A 123 -17.85 6.82 -7.97
CA PHE A 123 -16.52 7.44 -7.99
C PHE A 123 -16.19 7.99 -9.38
N ARG A 124 -16.27 7.16 -10.43
CA ARG A 124 -15.98 7.59 -11.81
C ARG A 124 -16.92 8.70 -12.30
N GLU A 125 -18.20 8.63 -11.98
CA GLU A 125 -19.17 9.69 -12.32
C GLU A 125 -18.84 11.02 -11.64
N LYS A 126 -18.45 10.99 -10.35
CA LYS A 126 -18.02 12.19 -9.61
C LYS A 126 -16.72 12.74 -10.19
N LEU A 127 -15.75 11.86 -10.43
CA LEU A 127 -14.45 12.23 -10.96
C LEU A 127 -14.56 12.89 -12.34
N GLN A 128 -15.43 12.39 -13.20
CA GLN A 128 -15.66 12.95 -14.54
C GLN A 128 -16.01 14.45 -14.51
N ARG A 129 -16.65 14.94 -13.45
CA ARG A 129 -16.98 16.37 -13.31
C ARG A 129 -15.80 17.23 -12.85
N LEU A 130 -14.76 16.61 -12.30
CA LEU A 130 -13.56 17.28 -11.79
C LEU A 130 -12.41 17.24 -12.80
N GLN A 131 -12.43 16.28 -13.72
CA GLN A 131 -11.27 15.94 -14.56
C GLN A 131 -11.00 16.95 -15.68
N VAL A 132 -9.71 17.18 -15.99
CA VAL A 132 -9.29 17.90 -17.22
C VAL A 132 -8.97 16.93 -18.36
N SER A 133 -8.67 15.68 -18.04
CA SER A 133 -8.44 14.58 -18.99
C SER A 133 -9.21 13.32 -18.54
N PRO A 134 -9.54 12.39 -19.45
CA PRO A 134 -10.21 11.15 -19.07
C PRO A 134 -9.40 10.34 -18.05
N TYR A 135 -10.10 9.66 -17.14
CA TYR A 135 -9.50 8.66 -16.25
C TYR A 135 -8.77 7.57 -17.06
N ASP A 136 -7.44 7.53 -16.95
CA ASP A 136 -6.57 6.63 -17.73
C ASP A 136 -6.22 5.41 -16.88
N GLU A 137 -6.94 4.30 -17.08
CA GLU A 137 -6.72 3.02 -16.41
C GLU A 137 -5.87 2.07 -17.26
N ARG A 138 -4.80 1.53 -16.69
CA ARG A 138 -3.88 0.62 -17.38
C ARG A 138 -3.75 -0.69 -16.61
N PRO A 139 -4.35 -1.79 -17.09
CA PRO A 139 -4.16 -3.12 -16.55
C PRO A 139 -2.75 -3.66 -16.83
N HIS A 140 -2.16 -4.26 -15.82
CA HIS A 140 -0.84 -4.85 -15.81
C HIS A 140 -0.87 -6.23 -15.15
N LYS A 141 0.22 -6.96 -15.36
CA LYS A 141 0.64 -8.11 -14.56
C LYS A 141 1.94 -7.78 -13.82
N GLY A 142 2.20 -8.49 -12.74
CA GLY A 142 3.51 -8.46 -12.10
C GLY A 142 4.59 -9.00 -13.05
N PHE A 143 5.67 -8.25 -13.23
CA PHE A 143 6.81 -8.70 -14.04
C PHE A 143 8.02 -9.04 -13.16
N ASP A 144 8.33 -8.18 -12.19
CA ASP A 144 9.34 -8.43 -11.16
C ASP A 144 8.95 -7.67 -9.89
N LEU A 145 8.41 -8.37 -8.89
CA LEU A 145 7.75 -7.75 -7.73
C LEU A 145 8.61 -7.70 -6.47
N GLY A 146 9.64 -8.54 -6.37
CA GLY A 146 10.41 -8.70 -5.13
C GLY A 146 9.59 -9.27 -3.98
N MET A 147 10.09 -9.11 -2.75
CA MET A 147 9.29 -9.44 -1.56
C MET A 147 8.24 -8.34 -1.35
N VAL A 148 6.97 -8.69 -1.50
CA VAL A 148 5.85 -7.75 -1.37
C VAL A 148 5.70 -7.36 0.10
N SER A 149 6.18 -6.17 0.46
CA SER A 149 5.85 -5.52 1.73
C SER A 149 4.64 -4.60 1.52
N ASN A 150 3.59 -4.81 2.32
CA ASN A 150 2.43 -3.92 2.38
C ASN A 150 2.66 -2.70 3.29
N ALA A 151 3.84 -2.57 3.90
CA ALA A 151 4.14 -1.46 4.78
C ALA A 151 4.53 -0.21 3.97
N ALA A 152 3.58 0.71 3.78
CA ALA A 152 3.91 2.09 3.45
C ALA A 152 4.42 2.78 4.73
N ALA A 153 5.67 3.25 4.72
CA ALA A 153 6.17 4.07 5.82
C ALA A 153 5.49 5.45 5.78
N ALA A 154 5.08 5.98 6.93
CA ALA A 154 4.59 7.35 7.00
C ALA A 154 5.67 8.32 6.45
N GLY A 155 5.32 9.13 5.46
CA GLY A 155 6.25 10.04 4.80
C GLY A 155 7.11 9.42 3.69
N ALA A 156 6.84 8.18 3.29
CA ALA A 156 7.53 7.55 2.16
C ALA A 156 7.34 8.34 0.85
N LEU A 157 8.39 8.35 0.03
CA LEU A 157 8.35 8.86 -1.33
C LEU A 157 7.93 7.72 -2.26
N TYR A 158 6.91 7.98 -3.07
CA TYR A 158 6.52 7.09 -4.16
C TYR A 158 7.09 7.61 -5.47
N VAL A 159 7.57 6.70 -6.31
CA VAL A 159 8.02 6.99 -7.67
C VAL A 159 7.27 6.05 -8.61
N VAL A 160 6.62 6.62 -9.61
CA VAL A 160 5.94 5.85 -10.66
C VAL A 160 6.52 6.28 -11.99
N THR A 161 7.08 5.33 -12.73
CA THR A 161 7.84 5.61 -13.94
C THR A 161 7.34 4.79 -15.11
N HIS A 162 7.06 5.46 -16.23
CA HIS A 162 6.84 4.77 -17.50
C HIS A 162 8.18 4.49 -18.17
N ALA A 163 8.44 3.21 -18.43
CA ALA A 163 9.66 2.71 -19.04
C ALA A 163 9.30 1.90 -20.29
N ASP A 164 8.90 2.59 -21.34
CA ASP A 164 8.48 1.97 -22.59
C ASP A 164 9.66 1.74 -23.53
N ALA A 165 9.72 0.56 -24.14
CA ALA A 165 10.74 0.17 -25.11
C ALA A 165 10.18 0.17 -26.53
N VAL A 166 11.03 0.30 -27.54
CA VAL A 166 10.65 -0.07 -28.92
C VAL A 166 10.35 -1.57 -28.98
N PRO A 167 9.46 -2.05 -29.86
CA PRO A 167 9.06 -3.46 -29.89
C PRO A 167 10.24 -4.45 -30.02
N THR A 168 11.27 -4.11 -30.79
CA THR A 168 12.48 -4.93 -30.99
C THR A 168 13.41 -4.95 -29.77
N GLY A 169 13.32 -3.96 -28.88
CA GLY A 169 14.13 -3.83 -27.68
C GLY A 169 13.44 -4.34 -26.41
N LYS A 170 12.25 -4.94 -26.52
CA LYS A 170 11.42 -5.30 -25.35
C LYS A 170 12.13 -6.24 -24.38
N ASP A 171 12.87 -7.22 -24.89
CA ASP A 171 13.48 -8.28 -24.07
C ASP A 171 14.74 -7.76 -23.36
N ASP A 172 15.54 -6.94 -24.05
CA ASP A 172 16.67 -6.22 -23.46
C ASP A 172 16.20 -5.24 -22.37
N ALA A 173 15.15 -4.47 -22.66
CA ALA A 173 14.54 -3.56 -21.70
C ALA A 173 14.04 -4.29 -20.44
N ALA A 174 13.37 -5.43 -20.63
CA ALA A 174 12.98 -6.33 -19.55
C ALA A 174 14.17 -6.78 -18.70
N GLY A 175 15.29 -7.18 -19.33
CA GLY A 175 16.52 -7.55 -18.64
C GLY A 175 17.12 -6.40 -17.83
N TYR A 176 17.19 -5.20 -18.41
CA TYR A 176 17.70 -4.00 -17.73
C TYR A 176 16.83 -3.62 -16.52
N LEU A 177 15.50 -3.68 -16.66
CA LEU A 177 14.56 -3.38 -15.57
C LEU A 177 14.67 -4.39 -14.41
N LYS A 178 14.87 -5.68 -14.69
CA LYS A 178 15.15 -6.68 -13.65
C LYS A 178 16.45 -6.38 -12.92
N GLY A 179 17.51 -6.09 -13.67
CA GLY A 179 18.81 -5.72 -13.07
C GLY A 179 18.72 -4.48 -12.18
N LEU A 180 17.96 -3.46 -12.60
CA LEU A 180 17.66 -2.29 -11.77
C LEU A 180 16.94 -2.72 -10.48
N ALA A 181 15.83 -3.45 -10.59
CA ALA A 181 15.03 -3.86 -9.44
C ALA A 181 15.81 -4.71 -8.43
N GLU A 182 16.61 -5.68 -8.90
CA GLU A 182 17.46 -6.51 -8.04
C GLU A 182 18.52 -5.71 -7.28
N ALA A 183 19.09 -4.67 -7.90
CA ALA A 183 20.06 -3.80 -7.27
C ALA A 183 19.38 -2.84 -6.27
N SER A 184 18.30 -2.17 -6.67
CA SER A 184 17.58 -1.21 -5.84
C SER A 184 17.04 -1.83 -4.55
N ARG A 185 16.54 -3.06 -4.60
CA ARG A 185 16.02 -3.76 -3.41
C ARG A 185 17.09 -4.10 -2.37
N LYS A 186 18.39 -4.07 -2.73
CA LYS A 186 19.49 -4.25 -1.78
C LYS A 186 19.83 -2.97 -1.03
N GLU A 187 19.26 -1.83 -1.44
CA GLU A 187 19.44 -0.57 -0.74
C GLU A 187 18.59 -0.55 0.53
N SER A 188 19.23 -0.34 1.69
CA SER A 188 18.56 -0.37 3.00
C SER A 188 17.43 0.66 3.19
N SER A 189 17.33 1.63 2.31
CA SER A 189 16.32 2.68 2.27
C SER A 189 15.22 2.45 1.23
N ASN A 190 15.35 1.42 0.39
CA ASN A 190 14.27 0.95 -0.45
C ASN A 190 13.23 0.23 0.43
N VAL A 191 11.96 0.58 0.28
CA VAL A 191 10.83 -0.07 0.95
C VAL A 191 10.17 -1.05 0.00
N ARG A 192 10.04 -0.66 -1.28
CA ARG A 192 9.44 -1.46 -2.33
C ARG A 192 10.04 -1.06 -3.68
N PHE A 193 10.20 -2.03 -4.56
CA PHE A 193 10.60 -1.81 -5.95
C PHE A 193 9.93 -2.88 -6.81
N GLU A 194 8.94 -2.51 -7.60
CA GLU A 194 8.12 -3.40 -8.41
C GLU A 194 8.20 -2.99 -9.88
N ILE A 195 8.34 -3.97 -10.77
CA ILE A 195 8.19 -3.80 -12.21
C ILE A 195 6.88 -4.46 -12.61
N LEU A 196 6.04 -3.66 -13.26
CA LEU A 196 4.76 -4.08 -13.83
C LEU A 196 4.89 -4.08 -15.36
N GLN A 197 4.26 -5.04 -16.04
CA GLN A 197 4.20 -5.08 -17.51
C GLN A 197 2.74 -4.89 -17.95
N GLN A 198 2.50 -3.96 -18.88
CA GLN A 198 1.15 -3.67 -19.35
C GLN A 198 0.57 -4.85 -20.14
N ASN A 199 -0.68 -5.22 -19.87
CA ASN A 199 -1.30 -6.40 -20.47
C ASN A 199 -1.50 -6.25 -21.99
N SER A 200 -1.80 -5.03 -22.45
CA SER A 200 -2.07 -4.74 -23.86
C SER A 200 -0.81 -4.54 -24.69
N ARG A 201 0.35 -4.29 -24.07
CA ARG A 201 1.60 -3.94 -24.76
C ARG A 201 2.81 -4.45 -23.98
N LEU A 202 3.42 -5.53 -24.47
CA LEU A 202 4.52 -6.21 -23.77
C LEU A 202 5.83 -5.42 -23.74
N ASN A 203 5.95 -4.36 -24.55
CA ASN A 203 7.07 -3.42 -24.53
C ASN A 203 6.83 -2.21 -23.60
N HIS A 204 5.72 -2.17 -22.86
CA HIS A 204 5.39 -1.10 -21.91
C HIS A 204 5.51 -1.60 -20.47
N PHE A 205 6.26 -0.86 -19.66
CA PHE A 205 6.52 -1.20 -18.26
C PHE A 205 6.24 0.00 -17.36
N THR A 206 5.75 -0.30 -16.16
CA THR A 206 5.65 0.69 -15.07
C THR A 206 6.58 0.24 -13.95
N VAL A 207 7.52 1.10 -13.56
CA VAL A 207 8.34 0.93 -12.36
C VAL A 207 7.63 1.63 -11.20
N VAL A 208 7.39 0.92 -10.11
CA VAL A 208 6.84 1.48 -8.88
C VAL A 208 7.90 1.33 -7.79
N GLU A 209 8.38 2.46 -7.30
CA GLU A 209 9.38 2.53 -6.23
C GLU A 209 8.79 3.20 -5.01
N VAL A 210 9.13 2.68 -3.84
CA VAL A 210 8.81 3.30 -2.56
C VAL A 210 10.10 3.43 -1.77
N TRP A 211 10.44 4.66 -1.42
CA TRP A 211 11.64 5.02 -0.68
C TRP A 211 11.25 5.60 0.67
N LYS A 212 12.08 5.36 1.70
CA LYS A 212 11.83 5.91 3.04
C LYS A 212 11.68 7.43 3.04
N GLU A 213 12.42 8.12 2.17
CA GLU A 213 12.45 9.59 2.06
C GLU A 213 13.09 10.04 0.74
N GLN A 214 13.00 11.34 0.43
CA GLN A 214 13.62 11.93 -0.77
C GLN A 214 15.13 11.68 -0.84
N LYS A 215 15.85 11.82 0.28
CA LYS A 215 17.31 11.63 0.32
C LYS A 215 17.73 10.23 -0.13
N ALA A 216 16.91 9.21 0.16
CA ALA A 216 17.14 7.85 -0.28
C ALA A 216 17.02 7.73 -1.80
N HIS A 217 15.98 8.33 -2.39
CA HIS A 217 15.83 8.39 -3.84
C HIS A 217 16.95 9.20 -4.51
N ASP A 218 17.35 10.33 -3.93
CA ASP A 218 18.46 11.13 -4.47
C ASP A 218 19.76 10.33 -4.52
N ALA A 219 20.03 9.50 -3.50
CA ALA A 219 21.16 8.58 -3.49
C ALA A 219 21.00 7.45 -4.54
N HIS A 220 19.78 6.92 -4.70
CA HIS A 220 19.46 5.89 -5.69
C HIS A 220 19.73 6.39 -7.12
N ILE A 221 19.23 7.56 -7.51
CA ILE A 221 19.35 8.05 -8.90
C ILE A 221 20.78 8.34 -9.33
N VAL A 222 21.68 8.65 -8.38
CA VAL A 222 23.12 8.82 -8.63
C VAL A 222 23.92 7.54 -8.31
N GLY A 223 23.26 6.42 -8.04
CA GLY A 223 23.90 5.12 -7.88
C GLY A 223 24.55 4.64 -9.19
N ALA A 224 25.67 3.93 -9.09
CA ALA A 224 26.36 3.40 -10.27
C ALA A 224 25.47 2.44 -11.08
N HIS A 225 24.70 1.57 -10.40
CA HIS A 225 23.78 0.65 -11.03
C HIS A 225 22.63 1.37 -11.75
N THR A 226 22.09 2.45 -11.16
CA THR A 226 21.04 3.26 -11.78
C THR A 226 21.56 3.99 -13.01
N ARG A 227 22.72 4.65 -12.94
CA ARG A 227 23.32 5.28 -14.13
C ARG A 227 23.59 4.29 -15.25
N GLN A 228 24.16 3.13 -14.93
CA GLN A 228 24.40 2.07 -15.91
C GLN A 228 23.08 1.58 -16.53
N PHE A 229 22.04 1.41 -15.73
CA PHE A 229 20.70 1.11 -16.23
C PHE A 229 20.21 2.19 -17.22
N ARG A 230 20.31 3.48 -16.86
CA ARG A 230 19.86 4.59 -17.72
C ARG A 230 20.59 4.58 -19.08
N ASP A 231 21.91 4.39 -19.07
CA ASP A 231 22.74 4.34 -20.29
C ASP A 231 22.37 3.17 -21.22
N ASN A 232 22.00 2.03 -20.63
CA ASN A 232 21.60 0.84 -21.37
C ASN A 232 20.16 0.95 -21.89
N PHE A 233 19.22 1.30 -21.00
CA PHE A 233 17.79 1.38 -21.30
C PHE A 233 17.49 2.43 -22.38
N GLN A 234 18.22 3.54 -22.40
CA GLN A 234 18.03 4.60 -23.41
C GLN A 234 18.16 4.08 -24.85
N ARG A 235 18.97 3.03 -25.09
CA ARG A 235 19.16 2.43 -26.42
C ARG A 235 17.94 1.65 -26.90
N THR A 236 17.11 1.22 -25.97
CA THR A 236 15.88 0.45 -26.23
C THR A 236 14.62 1.29 -26.05
N SER A 237 14.73 2.53 -25.57
CA SER A 237 13.59 3.36 -25.20
C SER A 237 12.71 3.68 -26.41
N GLY A 238 11.41 3.38 -26.30
CA GLY A 238 10.39 3.69 -27.30
C GLY A 238 9.65 5.01 -27.03
N ALA A 239 9.78 5.53 -25.81
CA ALA A 239 9.27 6.83 -25.40
C ALA A 239 10.26 7.50 -24.43
N LEU A 240 9.89 8.66 -23.88
CA LEU A 240 10.63 9.25 -22.76
C LEU A 240 10.48 8.35 -21.53
N TYR A 241 11.58 8.19 -20.79
CA TYR A 241 11.53 7.60 -19.46
C TYR A 241 10.93 8.64 -18.50
N ASP A 242 9.64 8.49 -18.24
CA ASP A 242 8.82 9.48 -17.56
C ASP A 242 8.67 9.10 -16.09
N GLU A 243 9.61 9.59 -15.27
CA GLU A 243 9.65 9.41 -13.82
C GLU A 243 8.85 10.50 -13.11
N ARG A 244 7.96 10.08 -12.21
CA ARG A 244 7.10 11.00 -11.46
C ARG A 244 7.11 10.66 -9.98
N LEU A 245 7.28 11.69 -9.16
CA LEU A 245 7.36 11.58 -7.70
C LEU A 245 6.01 11.92 -7.07
N TYR A 246 5.61 11.15 -6.07
CA TYR A 246 4.32 11.26 -5.41
C TYR A 246 4.43 11.13 -3.88
N THR A 247 3.38 11.60 -3.20
CA THR A 247 3.10 11.32 -1.80
C THR A 247 1.76 10.59 -1.70
N ALA A 248 1.65 9.58 -0.84
CA ALA A 248 0.37 8.93 -0.56
C ALA A 248 -0.60 9.89 0.13
N ILE A 249 -1.90 9.78 -0.21
CA ILE A 249 -2.94 10.63 0.36
C ILE A 249 -3.95 9.87 1.23
N ASP A 250 -3.88 8.55 1.39
CA ASP A 250 -4.90 7.70 2.04
C ASP A 250 -4.41 6.81 3.20
#